data_AF-A0A554IP96-F1
#
_entry.id   AF-A0A554IP96-F1
#
_cell.length_a   1.000
_cell.length_b   1.000
_cell.length_c   1.000
_cell.angle_alpha   90.00
_cell.angle_beta   90.00
_cell.angle_gamma   90.00
#
_symmetry.space_group_name_H-M   'P 1'
#
loop_
_entity.id
_entity.type
_entity.pdbx_description
1 polymer ?
#
loop_
_entity_poly.entity_id
_entity_poly.type
_entity_poly.pdbx_seq_one_letter_code
_entity_poly.pdbx_strand_id
1 'polypeptide(L)'
;RGNVATNWDGIYVAENADGDLDDLDHFAHPSFICCKRKSLLGQTIIARLMGCEKGHSVLIVCHAPGKGTRILGILHNSVTITDGGEQAPIAFGVDQKAAAVVIDLGVYYGILPSDASLQQELLIAFQLYRDKKARKHDRCFDSSVNGYWNAMISAMTGGISQEEALALCEKASHPFCPDVVPLKYPRIPTDAAA
;
A
#
# COMPACT_ATOMS: atom_id res chain seq x y z
N ARG A 1 -22.24 -9.51 1.21
CA ARG A 1 -21.42 -8.40 1.76
C ARG A 1 -20.50 -9.03 2.78
N GLY A 2 -19.22 -9.22 2.44
CA GLY A 2 -18.25 -9.88 3.32
C GLY A 2 -18.12 -9.13 4.64
N ASN A 3 -17.73 -9.85 5.71
CA ASN A 3 -17.47 -9.26 7.01
C ASN A 3 -16.32 -8.25 6.90
N VAL A 4 -16.65 -6.97 6.84
CA VAL A 4 -15.68 -5.88 7.08
C VAL A 4 -15.19 -6.04 8.52
N ALA A 5 -13.89 -5.85 8.77
CA ALA A 5 -13.30 -5.94 10.10
C ALA A 5 -14.18 -5.26 11.17
N THR A 6 -14.75 -6.04 12.09
CA THR A 6 -15.65 -5.54 13.14
C THR A 6 -14.92 -5.18 14.43
N ASN A 7 -13.65 -5.61 14.56
CA ASN A 7 -12.76 -5.22 15.64
C ASN A 7 -11.56 -4.47 15.05
N TRP A 8 -11.27 -3.24 15.51
CA TRP A 8 -10.16 -2.40 15.04
C TRP A 8 -8.85 -2.57 15.84
N ASP A 9 -8.75 -3.62 16.65
CA ASP A 9 -7.56 -3.95 17.46
C ASP A 9 -6.43 -4.60 16.66
N GLY A 10 -6.72 -5.10 15.46
CA GLY A 10 -5.76 -5.82 14.62
C GLY A 10 -4.75 -4.92 13.89
N ILE A 11 -3.80 -5.59 13.23
CA ILE A 11 -2.96 -5.00 12.20
C ILE A 11 -3.44 -5.58 10.87
N TYR A 12 -3.90 -4.71 9.98
CA TYR A 12 -4.37 -5.07 8.65
C TYR A 12 -3.30 -4.72 7.65
N VAL A 13 -2.83 -5.71 6.89
CA VAL A 13 -1.78 -5.54 5.90
C VAL A 13 -2.21 -6.24 4.63
N ALA A 14 -2.02 -5.57 3.50
CA ALA A 14 -2.05 -6.20 2.21
C ALA A 14 -1.18 -5.40 1.24
N GLU A 15 -0.92 -6.01 0.10
CA GLU A 15 -0.38 -5.36 -1.07
C GLU A 15 -1.35 -5.57 -2.23
N ASN A 16 -1.24 -4.69 -3.22
CA ASN A 16 -1.87 -4.89 -4.50
C ASN A 16 -1.10 -4.07 -5.54
N ALA A 17 -1.40 -4.27 -6.81
CA ALA A 17 -0.80 -3.50 -7.87
C ALA A 17 -1.80 -3.22 -8.99
N ASP A 18 -1.66 -2.08 -9.63
CA ASP A 18 -2.53 -1.68 -10.73
C ASP A 18 -1.75 -0.86 -11.78
N GLY A 19 -2.23 -0.91 -13.01
CA GLY A 19 -1.58 -0.33 -14.18
C GLY A 19 -1.30 -1.37 -15.26
N ASP A 20 -0.87 -0.89 -16.41
CA ASP A 20 -0.54 -1.72 -17.56
C ASP A 20 0.89 -2.28 -17.43
N LEU A 21 1.06 -3.58 -17.64
CA LEU A 21 2.38 -4.22 -17.64
C LEU A 21 3.23 -3.83 -18.86
N ASP A 22 2.61 -3.29 -19.91
CA ASP A 22 3.30 -2.66 -21.04
C ASP A 22 3.68 -1.19 -20.76
N ASP A 23 3.20 -0.60 -19.65
CA ASP A 23 3.48 0.77 -19.19
C ASP A 23 3.99 0.78 -17.73
N LEU A 24 5.02 -0.02 -17.46
CA LEU A 24 5.60 -0.19 -16.11
C LEU A 24 6.02 1.13 -15.45
N ASP A 25 6.34 2.15 -16.24
CA ASP A 25 6.69 3.47 -15.71
C ASP A 25 5.52 4.08 -14.90
N HIS A 26 4.28 3.83 -15.32
CA HIS A 26 3.04 4.34 -14.71
C HIS A 26 2.28 3.26 -13.93
N PHE A 27 2.92 2.12 -13.64
CA PHE A 27 2.41 1.06 -12.79
C PHE A 27 2.59 1.41 -11.29
N ALA A 28 1.55 1.16 -10.49
CA ALA A 28 1.54 1.41 -9.06
C ALA A 28 1.59 0.08 -8.31
N HIS A 29 2.55 -0.08 -7.39
CA HIS A 29 2.59 -1.24 -6.50
C HIS A 29 2.66 -0.77 -5.04
N PRO A 30 1.51 -0.50 -4.42
CA PRO A 30 1.45 -0.13 -3.02
C PRO A 30 1.39 -1.30 -2.05
N SER A 31 1.98 -1.09 -0.88
CA SER A 31 1.66 -1.81 0.35
C SER A 31 0.80 -0.91 1.24
N PHE A 32 -0.23 -1.51 1.85
CA PHE A 32 -1.16 -0.85 2.76
C PHE A 32 -1.06 -1.45 4.15
N ILE A 33 -1.08 -0.58 5.16
CA ILE A 33 -1.18 -0.96 6.57
C ILE A 33 -2.27 -0.11 7.23
N CYS A 34 -3.17 -0.74 7.98
CA CYS A 34 -4.06 -0.07 8.94
C CYS A 34 -3.86 -0.67 10.33
N CYS A 35 -3.65 0.18 11.33
CA CYS A 35 -3.43 -0.25 12.70
C CYS A 35 -3.86 0.84 13.70
N LYS A 36 -3.89 0.50 15.00
CA LYS A 36 -4.06 1.50 16.05
C LYS A 36 -2.85 2.43 16.12
N ARG A 37 -3.09 3.74 16.08
CA ARG A 37 -2.13 4.82 16.23
C ARG A 37 -1.27 4.68 17.48
N LYS A 38 -1.87 4.26 18.60
CA LYS A 38 -1.20 4.09 19.91
C LYS A 38 -0.44 2.75 20.05
N SER A 39 -0.57 1.84 19.09
CA SER A 39 0.19 0.58 19.10
C SER A 39 1.69 0.83 18.87
N LEU A 40 2.52 -0.16 19.21
CA LEU A 40 3.96 -0.10 18.93
C LEU A 40 4.24 0.17 17.44
N LEU A 41 3.49 -0.50 16.55
CA LEU A 41 3.60 -0.30 15.11
C LEU A 41 3.18 1.13 14.71
N GLY A 42 2.03 1.60 15.21
CA GLY A 42 1.54 2.95 14.92
C GLY A 42 2.52 4.05 15.34
N GLN A 43 3.11 3.93 16.53
CA GLN A 43 4.14 4.86 17.00
C GLN A 43 5.42 4.78 16.15
N THR A 44 5.81 3.59 15.72
CA THR A 44 6.98 3.40 14.84
C THR A 44 6.78 4.08 13.49
N ILE A 45 5.61 3.93 12.88
CA ILE A 45 5.28 4.57 11.60
C ILE A 45 5.24 6.10 11.77
N ILE A 46 4.64 6.61 12.85
CA ILE A 46 4.62 8.07 13.11
C ILE A 46 6.03 8.62 13.31
N ALA A 47 6.89 7.91 14.06
CA ALA A 47 8.26 8.33 14.29
C ALA A 47 9.06 8.49 12.99
N ARG A 48 8.75 7.71 11.95
CA ARG A 48 9.38 7.80 10.63
C ARG A 48 9.16 9.15 9.93
N LEU A 49 8.13 9.92 10.29
CA LEU A 49 7.95 11.30 9.78
C LEU A 49 9.17 12.19 10.05
N MET A 50 9.86 11.96 11.18
CA MET A 50 11.06 12.70 11.55
C MET A 50 12.37 12.00 11.14
N GLY A 51 12.27 10.78 10.59
CA GLY A 51 13.41 9.93 10.25
C GLY A 51 13.61 9.79 8.74
N CYS A 52 13.51 10.88 8.00
CA CYS A 52 13.71 10.87 6.55
C CYS A 52 15.19 10.67 6.19
N GLU A 53 15.43 9.88 5.15
CA GLU A 53 16.76 9.57 4.62
C GLU A 53 16.93 10.21 3.23
N LYS A 54 18.16 10.32 2.74
CA LYS A 54 18.40 10.93 1.42
C LYS A 54 17.63 10.16 0.33
N GLY A 55 16.72 10.85 -0.35
CA GLY A 55 15.88 10.29 -1.42
C GLY A 55 14.68 9.47 -0.95
N HIS A 56 14.48 9.31 0.36
CA HIS A 56 13.34 8.60 0.95
C HIS A 56 12.68 9.48 2.01
N SER A 57 11.48 9.94 1.69
CA SER A 57 10.72 10.87 2.51
C SER A 57 9.39 10.25 2.92
N VAL A 58 8.94 10.62 4.11
CA VAL A 58 7.68 10.18 4.67
C VAL A 58 6.84 11.41 4.93
N LEU A 59 5.68 11.50 4.29
CA LEU A 59 4.77 12.64 4.45
C LEU A 59 3.39 12.20 4.93
N ILE A 60 2.70 13.12 5.61
CA ILE A 60 1.29 12.96 5.94
C ILE A 60 0.46 12.98 4.64
N VAL A 61 -0.47 12.06 4.50
CA VAL A 61 -1.41 12.01 3.37
C VAL A 61 -2.40 13.17 3.48
N CYS A 62 -2.57 13.92 2.39
CA CYS A 62 -3.50 15.03 2.34
C CYS A 62 -4.09 15.24 0.95
N HIS A 63 -5.28 15.84 0.91
CA HIS A 63 -5.96 16.23 -0.32
C HIS A 63 -5.35 17.45 -1.00
N ALA A 64 -4.72 18.28 -0.19
CA ALA A 64 -3.99 19.50 -0.52
C ALA A 64 -3.30 19.96 0.78
N PRO A 65 -2.32 20.88 0.71
CA PRO A 65 -1.75 21.48 1.90
C PRO A 65 -2.82 22.03 2.86
N GLY A 66 -2.76 21.63 4.14
CA GLY A 66 -3.73 22.00 5.16
C GLY A 66 -5.07 21.24 5.13
N LYS A 67 -5.27 20.32 4.18
CA LYS A 67 -6.49 19.52 4.04
C LYS A 67 -6.17 18.03 4.18
N GLY A 68 -6.01 17.57 5.41
CA GLY A 68 -5.78 16.15 5.73
C GLY A 68 -7.00 15.27 5.46
N THR A 69 -6.81 13.96 5.65
CA THR A 69 -7.86 12.93 5.59
C THR A 69 -8.55 12.73 6.94
N ARG A 70 -9.70 12.03 6.95
CA ARG A 70 -10.42 11.70 8.20
C ARG A 70 -9.61 10.81 9.15
N ILE A 71 -8.90 9.83 8.61
CA ILE A 71 -7.97 8.97 9.35
C ILE A 71 -6.55 9.43 9.00
N LEU A 72 -5.67 9.54 9.99
CA LEU A 72 -4.29 9.94 9.76
C LEU A 72 -3.62 8.95 8.80
N GLY A 73 -3.25 9.43 7.62
CA GLY A 73 -2.51 8.67 6.62
C GLY A 73 -1.05 9.09 6.56
N ILE A 74 -0.16 8.14 6.31
CA ILE A 74 1.27 8.37 6.07
C ILE A 74 1.63 7.72 4.73
N LEU A 75 2.38 8.43 3.88
CA LEU A 75 2.90 7.93 2.61
C LEU A 75 4.42 7.91 2.62
N HIS A 76 4.99 6.77 2.19
CA HIS A 76 6.42 6.56 2.03
C HIS A 76 6.75 6.12 0.59
N ASN A 77 7.77 6.71 -0.02
CA ASN A 77 8.24 6.31 -1.35
C ASN A 77 9.25 5.15 -1.28
N SER A 78 9.01 4.11 -2.08
CA SER A 78 9.94 2.98 -2.22
C SER A 78 11.09 3.26 -3.17
N VAL A 79 10.86 4.03 -4.23
CA VAL A 79 11.88 4.37 -5.23
C VAL A 79 12.59 5.65 -4.81
N THR A 80 13.91 5.62 -4.82
CA THR A 80 14.75 6.76 -4.45
C THR A 80 14.44 7.97 -5.33
N ILE A 81 14.08 9.08 -4.68
CA ILE A 81 13.92 10.40 -5.31
C ILE A 81 15.31 11.01 -5.48
N THR A 82 15.71 11.25 -6.72
CA THR A 82 17.00 11.85 -7.06
C THR A 82 16.88 13.37 -7.20
N ASP A 83 17.97 14.09 -6.90
CA ASP A 83 18.05 15.54 -7.00
C ASP A 83 17.66 16.04 -8.40
N GLY A 84 16.77 17.04 -8.48
CA GLY A 84 16.30 17.64 -9.74
C GLY A 84 15.31 16.79 -10.55
N GLY A 85 14.82 15.67 -10.02
CA GLY A 85 13.88 14.78 -10.70
C GLY A 85 12.40 15.17 -10.55
N GLU A 86 11.60 14.84 -11.57
CA GLU A 86 10.13 14.98 -11.56
C GLU A 86 9.41 13.94 -10.66
N GLN A 87 10.17 13.10 -9.95
CA GLN A 87 9.64 12.05 -9.08
C GLN A 87 8.92 12.60 -7.86
N ALA A 88 9.44 13.68 -7.25
CA ALA A 88 8.86 14.23 -6.03
C ALA A 88 7.44 14.79 -6.24
N PRO A 89 7.16 15.57 -7.30
CA PRO A 89 5.79 15.97 -7.64
C PRO A 89 4.82 14.81 -7.92
N ILE A 90 5.30 13.69 -8.46
CA ILE A 90 4.47 12.50 -8.66
C ILE A 90 4.17 11.85 -7.30
N ALA A 91 5.19 11.50 -6.52
CA ALA A 91 5.03 10.84 -5.23
C ALA A 91 4.22 11.68 -4.23
N PHE A 92 4.51 12.96 -4.10
CA PHE A 92 3.92 13.84 -3.08
C PHE A 92 2.91 14.85 -3.63
N GLY A 93 2.52 14.69 -4.89
CA GLY A 93 1.39 15.40 -5.48
C GLY A 93 0.33 14.42 -5.93
N VAL A 94 0.64 13.64 -6.96
CA VAL A 94 -0.30 12.70 -7.60
C VAL A 94 -0.63 11.53 -6.67
N ASP A 95 0.38 10.80 -6.22
CA ASP A 95 0.21 9.59 -5.43
C ASP A 95 -0.32 9.91 -4.03
N GLN A 96 0.18 11.00 -3.40
CA GLN A 96 -0.36 11.49 -2.13
C GLN A 96 -1.84 11.85 -2.22
N LYS A 97 -2.26 12.51 -3.31
CA LYS A 97 -3.67 12.84 -3.52
C LYS A 97 -4.52 11.57 -3.70
N ALA A 98 -4.03 10.60 -4.46
CA ALA A 98 -4.70 9.31 -4.67
C ALA A 98 -4.90 8.57 -3.33
N ALA A 99 -3.86 8.50 -2.49
CA ALA A 99 -3.95 7.92 -1.15
C ALA A 99 -5.02 8.64 -0.30
N ALA A 100 -5.08 9.98 -0.37
CA ALA A 100 -6.06 10.76 0.38
C ALA A 100 -7.50 10.48 -0.06
N VAL A 101 -7.72 10.35 -1.36
CA VAL A 101 -9.01 9.96 -1.95
C VAL A 101 -9.42 8.58 -1.45
N VAL A 102 -8.51 7.60 -1.49
CA VAL A 102 -8.82 6.22 -1.08
C VAL A 102 -9.18 6.11 0.40
N ILE A 103 -8.47 6.81 1.30
CA ILE A 103 -8.82 6.82 2.73
C ILE A 103 -10.26 7.32 2.93
N ASP A 104 -10.60 8.47 2.34
CA ASP A 104 -11.92 9.07 2.55
C ASP A 104 -13.04 8.30 1.82
N LEU A 105 -12.77 7.72 0.65
CA LEU A 105 -13.69 6.79 0.00
C LEU A 105 -13.90 5.54 0.83
N GLY A 106 -12.85 5.00 1.46
CA GLY A 106 -12.94 3.86 2.35
C GLY A 106 -13.89 4.13 3.52
N VAL A 107 -13.82 5.33 4.11
CA VAL A 107 -14.79 5.76 5.14
C VAL A 107 -16.20 5.91 4.56
N TYR A 108 -16.33 6.56 3.40
CA TYR A 108 -17.62 6.79 2.75
C TYR A 108 -18.36 5.49 2.40
N TYR A 109 -17.64 4.50 1.87
CA TYR A 109 -18.19 3.19 1.50
C TYR A 109 -18.27 2.19 2.67
N GLY A 110 -17.87 2.59 3.88
CA GLY A 110 -17.94 1.75 5.08
C GLY A 110 -16.91 0.62 5.12
N ILE A 111 -15.82 0.72 4.37
CA ILE A 111 -14.65 -0.16 4.45
C ILE A 111 -13.78 0.20 5.66
N LEU A 112 -13.69 1.50 5.93
CA LEU A 112 -13.06 2.09 7.12
C LEU A 112 -14.18 2.66 8.03
N PRO A 113 -13.93 2.85 9.33
CA PRO A 113 -14.99 3.22 10.25
C PRO A 113 -15.45 4.66 10.02
N SER A 114 -16.77 4.88 10.06
CA SER A 114 -17.37 6.21 10.01
C SER A 114 -17.38 6.93 11.37
N ASP A 115 -17.22 6.19 12.46
CA ASP A 115 -17.13 6.74 13.82
C ASP A 115 -15.86 7.58 14.00
N ALA A 116 -16.04 8.83 14.45
CA ALA A 116 -14.96 9.79 14.58
C ALA A 116 -13.94 9.41 15.67
N SER A 117 -14.38 8.72 16.74
CA SER A 117 -13.47 8.28 17.80
C SER A 117 -12.54 7.17 17.30
N LEU A 118 -13.09 6.20 16.57
CA LEU A 118 -12.29 5.15 15.92
C LEU A 118 -11.35 5.72 14.87
N GLN A 119 -11.79 6.71 14.07
CA GLN A 119 -10.92 7.37 13.08
C GLN A 119 -9.68 8.02 13.72
N GLN A 120 -9.82 8.62 14.91
CA GLN A 120 -8.70 9.23 15.64
C GLN A 120 -7.74 8.20 16.25
N GLU A 121 -8.24 6.99 16.52
CA GLU A 121 -7.45 5.88 17.05
C GLU A 121 -6.67 5.14 15.99
N LEU A 122 -7.05 5.26 14.72
CA LEU A 122 -6.42 4.56 13.61
C LEU A 122 -5.31 5.36 12.94
N LEU A 123 -4.40 4.61 12.34
CA LEU A 123 -3.35 5.09 11.47
C LEU A 123 -3.34 4.22 10.21
N ILE A 124 -3.29 4.89 9.07
CA ILE A 124 -3.10 4.26 7.77
C ILE A 124 -1.69 4.61 7.27
N ALA A 125 -0.99 3.62 6.73
CA ALA A 125 0.27 3.83 6.05
C ALA A 125 0.22 3.21 4.65
N PHE A 126 0.73 3.97 3.69
CA PHE A 126 0.99 3.52 2.34
C PHE A 126 2.49 3.57 2.09
N GLN A 127 3.03 2.50 1.55
CA GLN A 127 4.32 2.50 0.89
C GLN A 127 4.06 2.32 -0.60
N LEU A 128 4.63 3.17 -1.45
CA LEU A 128 4.39 3.10 -2.89
C LEU A 128 5.67 2.90 -3.69
N TYR A 129 5.67 1.88 -4.55
CA TYR A 129 6.56 1.82 -5.70
C TYR A 129 5.97 2.58 -6.89
N ARG A 130 6.79 3.46 -7.47
CA ARG A 130 6.54 4.22 -8.69
C ARG A 130 7.86 4.35 -9.43
N ASP A 131 7.93 3.94 -10.70
CA ASP A 131 9.19 4.00 -11.43
C ASP A 131 9.71 5.45 -11.55
N LYS A 132 11.03 5.61 -11.57
CA LYS A 132 11.69 6.91 -11.73
C LYS A 132 11.38 7.61 -13.05
N LYS A 133 10.93 6.86 -14.06
CA LYS A 133 10.58 7.34 -15.40
C LYS A 133 9.09 7.68 -15.55
N ALA A 134 8.28 7.53 -14.50
CA ALA A 134 6.90 7.97 -14.50
C ALA A 134 6.80 9.47 -14.85
N ARG A 135 5.95 9.86 -15.80
CA ARG A 135 5.79 11.26 -16.23
C ARG A 135 4.34 11.69 -16.47
N LYS A 136 3.43 10.73 -16.72
CA LYS A 136 2.02 10.98 -17.03
C LYS A 136 1.19 10.97 -15.75
N HIS A 137 0.89 12.15 -15.25
CA HIS A 137 0.22 12.35 -13.96
C HIS A 137 -1.16 11.68 -13.88
N ASP A 138 -1.93 11.71 -14.97
CA ASP A 138 -3.23 11.05 -15.08
C ASP A 138 -3.11 9.54 -14.88
N ARG A 139 -2.18 8.90 -15.60
CA ARG A 139 -1.95 7.45 -15.48
C ARG A 139 -1.43 7.07 -14.11
N CYS A 140 -0.53 7.86 -13.53
CA CYS A 140 -0.06 7.66 -12.16
C CYS A 140 -1.21 7.79 -11.16
N PHE A 141 -2.10 8.76 -11.35
CA PHE A 141 -3.24 8.97 -10.46
C PHE A 141 -4.18 7.77 -10.48
N ASP A 142 -4.58 7.33 -11.67
CA ASP A 142 -5.52 6.24 -11.84
C ASP A 142 -4.98 4.93 -11.27
N SER A 143 -3.72 4.57 -11.61
CA SER A 143 -3.09 3.36 -11.08
C SER A 143 -2.88 3.43 -9.57
N SER A 144 -2.53 4.59 -9.02
CA SER A 144 -2.41 4.77 -7.57
C SER A 144 -3.76 4.64 -6.86
N VAL A 145 -4.83 5.26 -7.36
CA VAL A 145 -6.17 5.12 -6.77
C VAL A 145 -6.60 3.66 -6.74
N ASN A 146 -6.47 2.96 -7.87
CA ASN A 146 -6.87 1.55 -7.98
C ASN A 146 -6.00 0.65 -7.10
N GLY A 147 -4.67 0.79 -7.17
CA GLY A 147 -3.74 0.00 -6.38
C GLY A 147 -3.96 0.19 -4.88
N TYR A 148 -4.10 1.43 -4.41
CA TYR A 148 -4.38 1.71 -3.01
C TYR A 148 -5.76 1.19 -2.58
N TRP A 149 -6.78 1.37 -3.41
CA TRP A 149 -8.13 0.89 -3.13
C TRP A 149 -8.15 -0.63 -2.99
N ASN A 150 -7.55 -1.35 -3.95
CA ASN A 150 -7.50 -2.81 -3.94
C ASN A 150 -6.67 -3.36 -2.77
N ALA A 151 -5.55 -2.71 -2.44
CA ALA A 151 -4.75 -3.07 -1.27
C ALA A 151 -5.53 -2.86 0.04
N MET A 152 -6.22 -1.72 0.18
CA MET A 152 -7.07 -1.45 1.34
C MET A 152 -8.20 -2.45 1.45
N ILE A 153 -8.94 -2.72 0.36
CA ILE A 153 -10.02 -3.72 0.36
C ILE A 153 -9.49 -5.08 0.79
N SER A 154 -8.40 -5.55 0.16
CA SER A 154 -7.78 -6.83 0.51
C SER A 154 -7.42 -6.89 1.99
N ALA A 155 -6.74 -5.89 2.53
CA ALA A 155 -6.38 -5.84 3.95
C ALA A 155 -7.61 -5.88 4.87
N MET A 156 -8.65 -5.10 4.54
CA MET A 156 -9.82 -4.92 5.40
C MET A 156 -10.83 -6.06 5.31
N THR A 157 -10.82 -6.84 4.22
CA THR A 157 -11.70 -8.01 4.03
C THR A 157 -11.00 -9.35 4.26
N GLY A 158 -9.74 -9.35 4.70
CA GLY A 158 -8.97 -10.55 4.99
C GLY A 158 -8.24 -11.17 3.78
N GLY A 159 -8.29 -10.50 2.62
CA GLY A 159 -7.56 -10.88 1.42
C GLY A 159 -7.89 -12.27 0.90
N ILE A 160 -6.89 -12.92 0.29
CA ILE A 160 -6.95 -14.34 -0.08
C ILE A 160 -6.68 -15.20 1.15
N SER A 161 -7.38 -16.33 1.29
CA SER A 161 -7.11 -17.29 2.36
C SER A 161 -5.78 -18.00 2.15
N GLN A 162 -5.27 -18.70 3.18
CA GLN A 162 -4.06 -19.51 3.05
C GLN A 162 -4.24 -20.63 2.02
N GLU A 163 -5.40 -21.27 2.02
CA GLU A 163 -5.77 -22.32 1.07
C GLU A 163 -5.87 -21.78 -0.36
N GLU A 164 -6.46 -20.60 -0.53
CA GLU A 164 -6.54 -19.93 -1.84
C GLU A 164 -5.15 -19.52 -2.35
N ALA A 165 -4.30 -18.97 -1.46
CA ALA A 165 -2.92 -18.63 -1.80
C ALA A 165 -2.12 -19.86 -2.25
N LEU A 166 -2.26 -20.99 -1.56
CA LEU A 166 -1.62 -22.26 -1.94
C LEU A 166 -2.16 -22.80 -3.27
N ALA A 167 -3.46 -22.67 -3.54
CA ALA A 167 -4.03 -23.10 -4.82
C ALA A 167 -3.60 -22.22 -6.00
N LEU A 168 -3.33 -20.93 -5.75
CA LEU A 168 -2.90 -19.98 -6.77
C LEU A 168 -1.39 -19.98 -6.99
N CYS A 169 -0.59 -20.44 -6.03
CA CYS A 169 0.87 -20.34 -6.12
C CYS A 169 1.45 -21.05 -7.35
N GLU A 170 0.86 -22.18 -7.77
CA GLU A 170 1.30 -22.93 -8.95
C GLU A 170 1.00 -22.22 -10.28
N LYS A 171 0.03 -21.31 -10.28
CA LYS A 171 -0.45 -20.58 -11.46
C LYS A 171 0.00 -19.12 -11.48
N ALA A 172 0.52 -18.63 -10.36
CA ALA A 172 0.99 -17.27 -10.23
C ALA A 172 2.25 -17.08 -11.09
N SER A 173 2.24 -16.07 -11.94
CA SER A 173 3.43 -15.60 -12.66
C SER A 173 3.79 -14.22 -12.15
N HIS A 174 5.06 -14.00 -11.82
CA HIS A 174 5.54 -12.72 -11.34
C HIS A 174 6.23 -11.98 -12.49
N PRO A 175 5.85 -10.73 -12.83
CA PRO A 175 6.32 -10.03 -14.04
C PRO A 175 7.85 -9.94 -14.19
N PHE A 176 8.58 -9.92 -13.07
CA PHE A 176 10.04 -9.88 -13.05
C PHE A 176 10.71 -11.22 -12.69
N CYS A 177 9.93 -12.28 -12.45
CA CYS A 177 10.45 -13.63 -12.25
C CYS A 177 10.05 -14.43 -13.49
N PRO A 178 10.94 -14.59 -14.49
CA PRO A 178 10.63 -15.48 -15.59
C PRO A 178 10.35 -16.89 -15.02
N ASP A 179 9.40 -17.63 -15.59
CA ASP A 179 8.90 -18.96 -15.12
C ASP A 179 9.99 -20.07 -15.13
N VAL A 180 11.26 -19.71 -15.14
CA VAL A 180 12.45 -20.56 -15.22
C VAL A 180 12.79 -21.26 -13.91
N VAL A 181 12.09 -20.95 -12.82
CA VAL A 181 12.21 -21.70 -11.56
C VAL A 181 10.97 -22.57 -11.44
N PRO A 182 11.05 -23.87 -11.78
CA PRO A 182 9.95 -24.79 -11.50
C PRO A 182 9.56 -24.64 -10.03
N LEU A 183 8.26 -24.56 -9.75
CA LEU A 183 7.66 -24.68 -8.42
C LEU A 183 7.93 -26.09 -7.83
N LYS A 184 9.20 -26.42 -7.61
CA LYS A 184 9.63 -27.48 -6.70
C LYS A 184 10.17 -26.79 -5.46
N TYR A 185 9.26 -26.28 -4.65
CA TYR A 185 9.55 -25.82 -3.30
C TYR A 185 8.73 -26.62 -2.28
N PRO A 186 9.30 -26.92 -1.10
CA PRO A 186 10.65 -26.52 -0.69
C PRO A 186 11.70 -27.49 -1.25
N ARG A 187 12.91 -26.99 -1.53
CA ARG A 187 14.12 -27.82 -1.52
C ARG A 187 14.42 -28.15 -0.06
N ILE A 188 13.58 -28.97 0.57
CA ILE A 188 13.85 -29.49 1.91
C ILE A 188 15.11 -30.34 1.75
N PRO A 189 16.21 -30.06 2.47
CA PRO A 189 17.33 -30.99 2.52
C PRO A 189 16.78 -32.37 2.91
N THR A 190 17.17 -33.43 2.22
CA THR A 190 16.72 -34.81 2.49
C THR A 190 16.90 -35.22 3.95
N ASP A 191 17.78 -34.51 4.65
CA ASP A 191 18.23 -34.74 6.01
C ASP A 191 17.33 -34.03 7.05
N ALA A 192 16.43 -33.16 6.59
CA ALA A 192 15.46 -32.43 7.43
C ALA A 192 14.05 -33.06 7.43
N ALA A 193 13.88 -34.21 6.75
CA ALA A 193 12.62 -34.96 6.69
C ALA A 193 12.64 -36.25 7.55
N ALA A 194 13.57 -36.34 8.51
CA ALA A 194 13.68 -37.46 9.46
C ALA A 194 13.27 -37.05 10.87
#